data_AF-A0AAE3EJK2-F1
#
_entry.id   AF-A0AAE3EJK2-F1
#
_cell.length_a   1.000
_cell.length_b   1.000
_cell.length_c   1.000
_cell.angle_alpha   90.00
_cell.angle_beta   90.00
_cell.angle_gamma   90.00
#
_symmetry.space_group_name_H-M   'P 1'
#
loop_
_entity.id
_entity.type
_entity.pdbx_description
1 polymer ?
#
loop_
_entity_poly.entity_id
_entity_poly.type
_entity_poly.pdbx_seq_one_letter_code
_entity_poly.pdbx_strand_id
1 'polypeptide(L)'
;MSFTENYSTPLFISTELVATVNDEIVRFFSFEKDSWKSDPSANLTLPVGCSDVSLTSVLGNIVVATVDGNIVRFFSFEKDSWKSDPSANLTLPVGCSDVL
;
A
#
# COMPACT_ATOMS: atom_id res chain seq x y z
N MET A 1 4.18 -10.30 -22.49
CA MET A 1 4.87 -10.48 -21.20
C MET A 1 3.85 -11.01 -20.22
N SER A 2 3.99 -12.27 -19.81
CA SER A 2 3.17 -12.88 -18.76
C SER A 2 3.84 -12.59 -17.42
N PHE A 3 3.17 -11.82 -16.57
CA PHE A 3 3.62 -11.55 -15.21
C PHE A 3 3.35 -12.79 -14.35
N THR A 4 4.35 -13.67 -14.23
CA THR A 4 4.35 -14.80 -13.29
C THR A 4 5.45 -14.57 -12.26
N GLU A 5 5.23 -13.61 -11.39
CA GLU A 5 5.83 -13.60 -10.06
C GLU A 5 4.67 -13.43 -9.08
N ASN A 6 4.76 -14.06 -7.91
CA ASN A 6 3.71 -14.06 -6.89
C ASN A 6 3.56 -12.67 -6.28
N TYR A 7 2.99 -11.74 -7.06
CA TYR A 7 2.57 -10.45 -6.55
C TYR A 7 1.24 -10.63 -5.82
N SER A 8 1.14 -10.04 -4.63
CA SER A 8 -0.16 -9.84 -3.99
C SER A 8 -1.11 -9.11 -4.94
N THR A 9 -2.42 -9.21 -4.68
CA THR A 9 -3.45 -8.53 -5.46
C THR A 9 -3.08 -7.06 -5.73
N PRO A 10 -3.19 -6.58 -6.99
CA PRO A 10 -2.86 -5.20 -7.31
C PRO A 10 -3.78 -4.23 -6.56
N LEU A 11 -3.17 -3.24 -5.93
CA LEU A 11 -3.85 -2.15 -5.21
C LEU A 11 -3.98 -0.96 -6.15
N PHE A 12 -5.21 -0.58 -6.47
CA PHE A 12 -5.51 0.52 -7.38
C PHE A 12 -5.47 1.84 -6.63
N ILE A 13 -4.51 2.70 -6.99
CA ILE A 13 -4.35 4.02 -6.37
C ILE A 13 -5.06 5.08 -7.24
N SER A 14 -4.90 4.99 -8.56
CA SER A 14 -5.62 5.80 -9.54
C SER A 14 -5.76 5.04 -10.86
N THR A 15 -6.38 5.65 -11.88
CA THR A 15 -6.55 5.07 -13.22
C THR A 15 -5.23 4.77 -13.93
N GLU A 16 -4.15 5.43 -13.54
CA GLU A 16 -2.83 5.33 -14.18
C GLU A 16 -1.75 4.86 -13.21
N LEU A 17 -2.08 4.61 -11.94
CA LEU A 17 -1.11 4.21 -10.91
C LEU A 17 -1.65 3.02 -10.11
N VAL A 18 -0.88 1.93 -10.12
CA VAL A 18 -1.18 0.70 -9.40
C VAL A 18 0.02 0.35 -8.54
N ALA A 19 -0.23 -0.28 -7.40
CA ALA A 19 0.83 -0.79 -6.54
C ALA A 19 0.67 -2.29 -6.31
N THR A 20 1.79 -2.95 -6.08
CA THR A 20 1.82 -4.34 -5.59
C THR A 20 2.65 -4.38 -4.32
N VAL A 21 2.25 -5.20 -3.37
CA VAL A 21 3.02 -5.44 -2.14
C VAL A 21 3.59 -6.84 -2.19
N ASN A 22 4.91 -6.98 -2.03
CA ASN A 22 5.58 -8.27 -1.90
C ASN A 22 6.83 -8.10 -1.03
N ASP A 23 7.03 -9.01 -0.08
CA ASP A 23 8.13 -8.99 0.90
C ASP A 23 8.29 -7.62 1.59
N GLU A 24 7.18 -7.07 2.12
CA GLU A 24 7.14 -5.74 2.77
C GLU A 24 7.52 -4.57 1.84
N ILE A 25 7.66 -4.79 0.53
CA ILE A 25 7.98 -3.74 -0.44
C ILE A 25 6.73 -3.39 -1.24
N VAL A 26 6.33 -2.12 -1.19
CA VAL A 26 5.39 -1.52 -2.12
C VAL A 26 6.13 -1.15 -3.40
N ARG A 27 5.70 -1.71 -4.52
CA ARG A 27 6.20 -1.37 -5.85
C ARG A 27 5.11 -0.66 -6.64
N PHE A 28 5.46 0.46 -7.26
CA PHE A 28 4.53 1.27 -8.03
C PHE A 28 4.71 1.03 -9.53
N PHE A 29 3.59 1.00 -10.24
CA PHE A 29 3.51 0.86 -11.68
C PHE A 29 2.65 1.97 -12.24
N SER A 30 3.21 2.79 -13.13
CA SER A 30 2.46 3.80 -13.88
C SER A 30 2.10 3.28 -15.27
N PHE A 31 0.92 3.62 -15.76
CA PHE A 31 0.54 3.38 -17.15
C PHE A 31 0.73 4.65 -17.96
N GLU A 32 1.72 4.67 -18.84
CA GLU A 32 2.08 5.84 -19.65
C GLU A 32 2.29 5.43 -21.11
N LYS A 33 1.68 6.16 -22.04
CA LYS A 33 1.84 5.96 -23.50
C LYS A 33 1.62 4.49 -23.90
N ASP A 34 0.49 3.93 -23.46
CA ASP A 34 0.09 2.55 -23.74
C ASP A 34 1.06 1.47 -23.21
N SER A 35 1.86 1.81 -22.20
CA SER A 35 2.84 0.90 -21.60
C SER A 35 2.89 1.03 -20.09
N TRP A 36 3.06 -0.11 -19.41
CA TRP A 36 3.36 -0.14 -17.98
C TRP A 36 4.83 0.18 -17.75
N LYS A 37 5.08 1.07 -16.80
CA LYS A 37 6.41 1.42 -16.32
C LYS A 37 6.49 1.18 -14.83
N SER A 38 7.67 0.82 -14.36
CA SER A 38 8.01 0.83 -12.94
C SER A 38 9.24 1.69 -12.73
N ASP A 39 9.27 2.39 -11.60
CA ASP A 39 10.45 3.09 -11.12
C ASP A 39 10.86 2.45 -9.79
N PRO A 40 11.92 1.61 -9.78
CA PRO A 40 12.38 0.98 -8.55
C PRO A 40 12.81 1.98 -7.47
N SER A 41 13.17 3.22 -7.84
CA SER A 41 13.53 4.25 -6.87
C SER A 41 12.32 4.79 -6.09
N ALA A 42 11.10 4.58 -6.61
CA ALA A 42 9.85 4.92 -5.94
C ALA A 42 9.33 3.80 -5.03
N ASN A 43 10.03 2.66 -4.95
CA ASN A 43 9.61 1.56 -4.08
C ASN A 43 9.69 1.99 -2.61
N LEU A 44 8.69 1.58 -1.82
CA LEU A 44 8.63 1.89 -0.40
C LEU A 44 8.72 0.62 0.42
N THR A 45 9.66 0.57 1.36
CA THR A 45 9.71 -0.51 2.36
C THR A 45 8.71 -0.19 3.46
N LEU A 46 7.72 -1.05 3.65
CA LEU A 46 6.74 -0.96 4.72
C LEU A 46 7.41 -1.11 6.09
N PRO A 47 6.82 -0.53 7.15
CA PRO A 47 7.19 -0.87 8.52
C PRO A 47 7.06 -2.38 8.78
N VAL A 48 7.94 -2.92 9.62
CA VAL A 48 7.90 -4.34 10.03
C VAL A 48 6.55 -4.68 10.66
N GLY A 49 5.97 -5.83 10.28
CA GLY A 49 4.73 -6.34 10.86
C GLY A 49 3.45 -5.81 10.19
N CYS A 50 3.57 -5.20 9.01
CA CYS A 50 2.42 -4.83 8.19
C CYS A 50 1.85 -6.07 7.47
N SER A 51 0.73 -6.61 7.95
CA SER A 51 -0.12 -7.59 7.26
C SER A 51 -1.40 -6.93 6.73
N ASP A 52 -2.02 -7.54 5.71
CA ASP A 52 -3.27 -7.09 5.07
C ASP A 52 -3.24 -5.61 4.71
N VAL A 53 -2.51 -5.30 3.63
CA VAL A 53 -2.16 -3.95 3.24
C VAL A 53 -3.16 -3.41 2.22
N SER A 54 -3.78 -2.27 2.54
CA SER A 54 -4.52 -1.45 1.58
C SER A 54 -3.77 -0.12 1.36
N LEU A 55 -3.80 0.38 0.13
CA LEU A 55 -3.10 1.59 -0.28
C LEU A 55 -4.09 2.57 -0.90
N THR A 56 -3.96 3.84 -0.53
CA THR A 56 -4.69 4.93 -1.18
C THR A 56 -3.81 6.17 -1.31
N SER A 57 -4.21 7.09 -2.16
CA SER A 57 -3.57 8.41 -2.28
C SER A 57 -4.55 9.49 -1.85
N VAL A 58 -4.14 10.26 -0.84
CA VAL A 58 -4.93 11.39 -0.34
C VAL A 58 -4.10 12.66 -0.51
N LEU A 59 -4.58 13.58 -1.36
CA LEU A 59 -3.92 14.86 -1.64
C LEU A 59 -2.45 14.72 -2.09
N GLY A 60 -2.13 13.63 -2.79
CA GLY A 60 -0.79 13.33 -3.29
C GLY A 60 0.11 12.57 -2.31
N ASN A 61 -0.35 12.27 -1.09
CA ASN A 61 0.37 11.43 -0.14
C ASN A 61 -0.13 9.99 -0.20
N ILE A 62 0.78 9.03 -0.22
CA ILE A 62 0.45 7.62 -0.10
C ILE A 62 0.11 7.32 1.35
N VAL A 63 -1.07 6.74 1.56
CA VAL A 63 -1.54 6.24 2.85
C VAL A 63 -1.64 4.72 2.74
N VAL A 64 -1.01 4.04 3.68
CA VAL A 64 -1.07 2.60 3.88
C VAL A 64 -1.97 2.33 5.07
N ALA A 65 -2.96 1.46 4.90
CA ALA A 65 -3.70 0.87 6.00
C ALA A 65 -3.23 -0.58 6.16
N THR A 66 -3.01 -1.01 7.41
CA THR A 66 -2.61 -2.38 7.74
C THR A 66 -3.42 -2.88 8.91
N VAL A 67 -3.68 -4.19 8.98
CA VAL A 67 -4.36 -4.78 10.14
C VAL A 67 -3.37 -5.51 11.03
N ASP A 68 -3.38 -5.15 12.32
CA ASP A 68 -2.72 -5.89 13.40
C ASP A 68 -3.80 -6.37 14.39
N GLY A 69 -4.16 -7.65 14.29
CA GLY A 69 -5.27 -8.23 15.05
C GLY A 69 -6.63 -7.69 14.60
N ASN A 70 -7.23 -6.81 15.39
CA ASN A 70 -8.48 -6.11 15.05
C ASN A 70 -8.28 -4.59 14.94
N ILE A 71 -7.04 -4.12 14.89
CA ILE A 71 -6.71 -2.70 14.82
C ILE A 71 -6.18 -2.39 13.43
N VAL A 72 -6.87 -1.49 12.72
CA VAL A 72 -6.36 -0.84 11.52
C VAL A 72 -5.42 0.27 11.94
N ARG A 73 -4.19 0.20 11.45
CA ARG A 73 -3.17 1.25 11.58
C ARG A 73 -3.01 1.96 10.26
N PHE A 74 -2.81 3.28 10.33
CA PHE A 74 -2.56 4.11 9.16
C PHE A 74 -1.13 4.63 9.19
N PHE A 75 -0.46 4.51 8.04
CA PHE A 75 0.86 5.08 7.81
C PHE A 75 0.78 6.02 6.61
N SER A 76 1.24 7.26 6.75
CA SER A 76 1.45 8.18 5.63
C SER A 76 2.93 8.21 5.27
N PHE A 77 3.24 8.18 3.98
CA PHE A 77 4.59 8.43 3.50
C PHE A 77 4.77 9.92 3.20
N GLU A 78 5.54 10.61 4.03
CA GLU A 78 5.76 12.04 3.94
C GLU A 78 7.25 12.37 4.07
N LYS A 79 7.78 13.16 3.12
CA LYS A 79 9.18 13.62 3.11
C LYS A 79 10.17 12.47 3.35
N ASP A 80 10.05 11.42 2.54
CA ASP A 80 10.90 10.24 2.57
C ASP A 80 10.86 9.44 3.88
N SER A 81 9.79 9.59 4.67
CA SER A 81 9.62 8.88 5.94
C SER A 81 8.18 8.43 6.17
N TRP A 82 8.03 7.26 6.78
CA TRP A 82 6.73 6.82 7.29
C TRP A 82 6.37 7.58 8.56
N LYS A 83 5.13 8.06 8.61
CA LYS A 83 4.49 8.62 9.78
C LYS A 83 3.29 7.77 10.14
N SER A 84 3.05 7.62 11.43
CA SER A 84 1.85 6.98 11.96
C SER A 84 1.33 7.81 13.10
N ASP A 85 0.03 8.03 13.16
CA ASP A 85 -0.64 8.61 14.33
C ASP A 85 -1.47 7.51 15.01
N PRO A 86 -1.04 7.00 16.18
CA PRO A 86 -1.78 5.97 16.90
C PRO A 86 -3.20 6.40 17.28
N SER A 87 -3.48 7.71 17.37
CA SER A 87 -4.82 8.21 17.66
C SER A 87 -5.80 8.06 16.49
N ALA A 88 -5.28 7.86 15.27
CA ALA A 88 -6.06 7.58 14.07
C ALA A 88 -6.36 6.09 13.87
N ASN A 89 -5.87 5.21 14.75
CA ASN A 89 -6.12 3.78 14.66
C ASN A 89 -7.62 3.48 14.81
N LEU A 90 -8.12 2.56 13.99
CA LEU A 90 -9.51 2.13 14.03
C LEU A 90 -9.61 0.70 14.52
N THR A 91 -10.62 0.40 15.33
CA THR A 91 -10.94 -0.98 15.69
C THR A 91 -11.95 -1.53 14.69
N LEU A 92 -11.62 -2.64 14.05
CA LEU A 92 -12.53 -3.35 13.17
C LEU A 92 -13.74 -3.89 13.95
N PRO A 93 -14.96 -3.82 13.38
CA PRO A 93 -16.13 -4.50 13.93
C PRO A 93 -15.91 -6.00 14.06
N VAL A 94 -16.62 -6.65 14.98
CA VAL A 94 -16.58 -8.11 15.15
C VAL A 94 -16.94 -8.79 13.82
N GLY A 95 -16.05 -9.67 13.34
CA GLY A 95 -16.20 -10.39 12.09
C GLY A 95 -15.45 -9.79 10.89
N CYS A 96 -14.80 -8.64 11.05
CA CYS A 96 -13.88 -8.06 10.07
C CYS A 96 -12.43 -8.31 10.51
N SER A 97 -11.58 -8.83 9.61
CA SER A 97 -10.15 -9.07 9.87
C SER A 97 -9.22 -8.37 8.90
N ASP A 98 -9.73 -7.86 7.78
CA ASP A 98 -8.90 -7.43 6.65
C ASP A 98 -9.30 -6.02 6.19
N VAL A 99 -8.36 -5.32 5.54
CA VAL A 99 -8.62 -4.10 4.77
C VAL A 99 -8.39 -4.38 3.30
N LEU A 100 -9.38 -4.04 2.45
CA LEU A 100 -9.33 -4.21 0.99
C LEU A 100 -8.88 -2.93 0.28
#